data_AF-A0A961IYD0-F1
#
_entry.id   AF-A0A961IYD0-F1
#
_cell.length_a   1.000
_cell.length_b   1.000
_cell.length_c   1.000
_cell.angle_alpha   90.00
_cell.angle_beta   90.00
_cell.angle_gamma   90.00
#
_symmetry.space_group_name_H-M   'P 1'
#
loop_
_entity.id
_entity.type
_entity.pdbx_description
1 polymer ?
#
loop_
_entity_poly.entity_id
_entity_poly.type
_entity_poly.pdbx_seq_one_letter_code
_entity_poly.pdbx_strand_id
1 'polypeptide(L)'
;MNYVRNAWYMAGWAQELARERLAAVTLLGMPLVLYKKRDGDWAALEDVCCHRLAPLSLGRLEGDEPRCMYHGLKFGCDGRCTEIPGQAHVPEKVRVRAYPVEEKWGAVWVWMATRPGPIPG
;
A
#
# COMPACT_ATOMS: atom_id res chain seq x y z
N MET A 1 13.55 -11.54 -15.45
CA MET A 1 13.09 -10.33 -16.17
C MET A 1 13.85 -9.14 -15.62
N ASN A 2 14.39 -8.25 -16.45
CA ASN A 2 14.98 -7.00 -15.98
C ASN A 2 13.95 -5.89 -16.17
N TYR A 3 13.54 -5.22 -15.09
CA TYR A 3 12.59 -4.12 -15.15
C TYR A 3 13.34 -2.80 -15.00
N VAL A 4 12.88 -1.76 -15.70
CA VAL A 4 13.27 -0.39 -15.34
C VAL A 4 12.74 -0.12 -13.92
N ARG A 5 13.61 0.42 -13.07
CA ARG A 5 13.29 0.79 -11.69
C ARG A 5 13.49 2.29 -11.54
N ASN A 6 12.91 2.88 -10.50
CA ASN A 6 12.90 4.34 -10.30
C ASN A 6 12.16 5.05 -11.44
N ALA A 7 10.93 4.59 -11.70
CA ALA A 7 10.02 5.20 -12.66
C ALA A 7 8.57 5.11 -12.15
N TRP A 8 7.72 6.00 -12.65
CA TRP A 8 6.28 5.97 -12.43
C TRP A 8 5.63 4.94 -13.34
N TYR A 9 4.80 4.08 -12.78
CA TYR A 9 4.02 3.09 -13.51
C TYR A 9 2.54 3.35 -13.26
N MET A 10 1.75 3.37 -14.33
CA MET A 10 0.30 3.44 -14.21
C MET A 10 -0.22 2.15 -13.58
N ALA A 11 -0.87 2.27 -12.42
CA ALA A 11 -1.50 1.15 -11.72
C ALA A 11 -2.91 0.86 -12.25
N GLY A 12 -3.60 1.89 -12.75
CA GLY A 12 -4.95 1.77 -13.30
C GLY A 12 -5.67 3.13 -13.33
N TRP A 13 -6.91 3.14 -13.82
CA TRP A 13 -7.76 4.32 -13.79
C TRP A 13 -8.28 4.55 -12.36
N ALA A 14 -8.25 5.81 -11.90
CA ALA A 14 -8.65 6.15 -10.53
C ALA A 14 -10.09 5.73 -10.22
N GLN A 15 -10.99 5.87 -11.20
CA GLN A 15 -12.39 5.49 -11.07
C GLN A 15 -12.61 3.98 -10.95
N GLU A 16 -11.73 3.16 -11.54
CA GLU A 16 -11.81 1.70 -11.47
C GLU A 16 -11.26 1.21 -10.13
N LEU A 17 -10.08 1.69 -9.75
CA LEU A 17 -9.43 1.33 -8.49
C LEU A 17 -10.27 1.77 -7.27
N ALA A 18 -11.02 2.88 -7.37
CA ALA A 18 -11.85 3.38 -6.28
C ALA A 18 -13.14 2.59 -6.05
N ARG A 19 -13.49 1.65 -6.94
CA ARG A 19 -14.63 0.74 -6.74
C ARG A 19 -14.37 -0.25 -5.62
N GLU A 20 -13.10 -0.62 -5.45
CA GLU A 20 -12.64 -1.47 -4.36
C GLU A 20 -12.19 -0.62 -3.18
N ARG A 21 -12.50 -1.07 -1.96
CA ARG A 21 -11.97 -0.44 -0.74
C ARG A 21 -10.46 -0.63 -0.62
N LEU A 22 -9.95 -1.74 -1.15
CA LEU A 22 -8.54 -2.14 -1.17
C LEU A 22 -8.28 -2.86 -2.51
N ALA A 23 -7.78 -2.13 -3.51
CA ALA A 23 -7.54 -2.65 -4.85
C ALA A 23 -6.20 -3.39 -4.93
N ALA A 24 -6.23 -4.68 -5.30
CA ALA A 24 -5.02 -5.44 -5.58
C ALA A 24 -4.48 -5.13 -6.99
N VAL A 25 -3.20 -4.79 -7.09
CA VAL A 25 -2.51 -4.51 -8.35
C VAL A 25 -1.13 -5.18 -8.34
N THR A 26 -0.67 -5.68 -9.48
CA THR A 26 0.70 -6.18 -9.61
C THR A 26 1.50 -5.30 -10.56
N LEU A 27 2.60 -4.71 -10.06
CA LEU A 27 3.54 -3.91 -10.85
C LEU A 27 4.94 -4.51 -10.78
N LEU A 28 5.55 -4.77 -11.93
CA LEU A 28 6.90 -5.35 -12.02
C LEU A 28 7.06 -6.67 -11.24
N GLY A 29 5.99 -7.47 -11.20
CA GLY A 29 5.92 -8.72 -10.44
C GLY A 29 5.79 -8.57 -8.92
N MET A 30 5.61 -7.34 -8.41
CA MET A 30 5.38 -7.08 -6.99
C MET A 30 3.89 -6.81 -6.74
N PRO A 31 3.27 -7.47 -5.75
CA PRO A 31 1.87 -7.27 -5.41
C PRO A 31 1.72 -6.02 -4.51
N LEU A 32 0.79 -5.15 -4.87
CA LEU A 32 0.50 -3.88 -4.22
C LEU A 32 -0.99 -3.80 -3.89
N VAL A 33 -1.32 -3.15 -2.78
CA VAL A 33 -2.68 -2.77 -2.42
C VAL A 33 -2.78 -1.25 -2.51
N LEU A 34 -3.73 -0.76 -3.30
CA LEU A 34 -4.04 0.65 -3.44
C LEU A 34 -5.39 0.97 -2.82
N TYR A 35 -5.50 2.14 -2.20
CA TYR A 35 -6.77 2.62 -1.67
C TYR A 35 -6.81 4.14 -1.64
N LYS A 36 -8.03 4.67 -1.79
CA LYS A 36 -8.28 6.10 -1.68
C LYS A 36 -8.50 6.45 -0.22
N LYS A 37 -7.69 7.39 0.28
CA LYS A 37 -7.80 7.93 1.64
C LYS A 37 -9.01 8.87 1.73
N ARG A 38 -9.42 9.18 2.96
CA ARG A 38 -10.52 10.11 3.25
C ARG A 38 -10.24 11.56 2.84
N ASP A 39 -8.97 11.95 2.75
CA ASP A 39 -8.56 13.27 2.25
C ASP A 39 -8.61 13.37 0.71
N GLY A 40 -8.89 12.27 0.02
CA GLY A 40 -8.98 12.20 -1.44
C GLY A 40 -7.68 11.79 -2.13
N ASP A 41 -6.56 11.70 -1.42
CA ASP A 41 -5.31 11.19 -1.96
C ASP A 41 -5.29 9.66 -2.01
N TRP A 42 -4.29 9.10 -2.68
CA TRP A 42 -4.07 7.65 -2.74
C TRP A 42 -2.94 7.20 -1.80
N ALA A 43 -3.06 5.98 -1.32
CA ALA A 43 -1.97 5.25 -0.68
C ALA A 43 -1.74 3.93 -1.43
N ALA A 44 -0.48 3.49 -1.48
CA ALA A 44 -0.10 2.19 -1.99
C ALA A 44 0.88 1.52 -1.03
N LEU A 45 0.55 0.29 -0.64
CA LEU A 45 1.39 -0.56 0.20
C LEU A 45 1.73 -1.84 -0.54
N GLU A 46 2.77 -2.53 -0.10
CA GLU A 46 3.02 -3.91 -0.49
C GLU A 46 1.88 -4.79 0.02
N ASP A 47 1.31 -5.58 -0.88
CA ASP A 47 0.15 -6.44 -0.60
C ASP A 47 0.56 -7.74 0.06
N VAL A 48 1.43 -7.66 1.06
CA VAL A 48 2.00 -8.81 1.77
C VAL A 48 2.21 -8.42 3.22
N CYS A 49 1.36 -8.93 4.11
CA CYS A 49 1.51 -8.70 5.54
C CYS A 49 2.84 -9.30 6.04
N CYS A 50 3.70 -8.46 6.61
CA CYS A 50 5.03 -8.86 7.08
C CYS A 50 5.05 -9.98 8.15
N HIS A 51 3.91 -10.30 8.77
CA HIS A 51 3.79 -11.37 9.76
C HIS A 51 3.81 -12.79 9.14
N ARG A 52 2.92 -13.03 8.17
CA ARG A 52 2.69 -14.36 7.55
C ARG A 52 2.23 -14.27 6.09
N LEU A 53 2.64 -13.22 5.39
CA LEU A 53 2.48 -13.03 3.95
C LEU A 53 1.04 -12.99 3.43
N ALA A 54 0.04 -12.86 4.32
CA ALA A 54 -1.35 -12.71 3.90
C ALA A 54 -1.53 -11.39 3.12
N PRO A 55 -2.28 -11.40 2.01
CA PRO A 55 -2.55 -10.18 1.25
C PRO A 55 -3.39 -9.21 2.09
N LEU A 56 -2.98 -7.95 2.09
CA LEU A 56 -3.69 -6.85 2.74
C LEU A 56 -4.94 -6.45 1.94
N SER A 57 -4.97 -6.69 0.63
CA SER A 57 -6.11 -6.45 -0.26
C SER A 57 -7.34 -7.30 0.08
N LEU A 58 -7.14 -8.49 0.66
CA LEU A 58 -8.21 -9.31 1.25
C LEU A 58 -8.58 -8.87 2.68
N GLY A 59 -8.02 -7.75 3.13
CA GLY A 59 -8.25 -7.17 4.44
C GLY A 59 -9.52 -6.32 4.50
N ARG A 60 -9.55 -5.43 5.49
CA ARG A 60 -10.55 -4.35 5.56
C ARG A 60 -9.86 -3.02 5.79
N LEU A 61 -10.43 -1.93 5.27
CA LEU A 61 -9.90 -0.59 5.48
C LEU A 61 -10.63 0.08 6.66
N GLU A 62 -9.90 0.33 7.75
CA GLU A 62 -10.39 1.04 8.94
C GLU A 62 -9.88 2.49 8.94
N GLY A 63 -10.76 3.45 8.62
CA GLY A 63 -10.29 4.81 8.33
C GLY A 63 -9.40 4.80 7.08
N ASP A 64 -8.12 5.15 7.25
CA ASP A 64 -7.10 5.12 6.20
C ASP A 64 -6.05 4.01 6.43
N GLU A 65 -6.38 3.04 7.28
CA GLU A 65 -5.46 1.99 7.72
C GLU A 65 -5.96 0.59 7.33
N PRO A 66 -5.27 -0.13 6.44
CA PRO A 66 -5.60 -1.51 6.13
C PRO A 66 -5.36 -2.42 7.34
N ARG A 67 -6.38 -3.21 7.70
CA ARG A 67 -6.27 -4.31 8.65
C ARG A 67 -6.15 -5.64 7.92
N CYS A 68 -5.06 -6.34 8.17
CA CYS A 68 -4.85 -7.71 7.75
C CYS A 68 -5.84 -8.64 8.45
N MET A 69 -6.62 -9.41 7.68
CA MET A 69 -7.63 -10.30 8.25
C MET A 69 -7.11 -11.68 8.69
N TYR A 70 -5.79 -11.90 8.66
CA TYR A 70 -5.21 -13.14 9.20
C TYR A 70 -5.03 -13.08 10.73
N HIS A 71 -4.31 -12.07 11.22
CA HIS A 71 -4.05 -11.89 12.66
C HIS A 71 -4.35 -10.47 13.15
N GLY A 72 -5.00 -9.66 12.31
CA GLY A 72 -5.48 -8.33 12.69
C GLY A 72 -4.43 -7.23 12.74
N LEU A 73 -3.22 -7.42 12.22
CA LEU A 73 -2.24 -6.32 12.13
C LEU A 73 -2.83 -5.17 11.31
N LYS A 74 -2.74 -3.96 11.84
CA LYS A 74 -3.20 -2.74 11.17
C LYS A 74 -2.01 -1.89 10.75
N PHE A 75 -2.07 -1.33 9.54
CA PHE A 75 -0.96 -0.57 8.95
C PHE A 75 -1.41 0.84 8.57
N GLY A 76 -0.57 1.83 8.85
CA GLY A 76 -0.74 3.18 8.34
C GLY A 76 -0.38 3.29 6.85
N CYS A 77 -0.70 4.42 6.24
CA CYS A 77 -0.37 4.71 4.84
C CYS A 77 1.14 4.80 4.54
N ASP A 78 1.98 4.98 5.57
CA ASP A 78 3.44 4.91 5.51
C ASP A 78 4.00 3.48 5.68
N GLY A 79 3.09 2.51 5.78
CA GLY A 79 3.37 1.08 5.93
C GLY A 79 3.76 0.67 7.35
N ARG A 80 3.87 1.58 8.32
CA ARG A 80 4.15 1.21 9.72
C ARG A 80 2.95 0.49 10.32
N CYS A 81 3.19 -0.57 11.06
CA CYS A 81 2.13 -1.19 11.83
C CYS A 81 1.75 -0.27 13.00
N THR A 82 0.46 0.01 13.13
CA THR A 82 -0.09 0.90 14.17
C THR A 82 -0.80 0.12 15.27
N GLU A 83 -1.16 -1.14 15.01
CA GLU A 83 -1.82 -1.99 15.99
C GLU A 83 -1.53 -3.48 15.75
N ILE A 84 -1.23 -4.19 16.85
CA ILE A 84 -1.16 -5.65 16.90
C ILE A 84 -2.16 -6.10 17.98
N PRO A 85 -3.22 -6.85 17.64
CA PRO A 85 -4.19 -7.31 18.64
C PRO A 85 -3.53 -8.08 19.78
N GLY A 86 -3.88 -7.72 21.01
CA GLY A 86 -3.33 -8.35 22.22
C GLY A 86 -1.92 -7.88 22.61
N GLN A 87 -1.35 -6.90 21.93
CA GLN A 87 -0.01 -6.38 22.23
C GLN A 87 -0.04 -4.85 22.39
N ALA A 88 0.38 -4.37 23.57
CA ALA A 88 0.32 -2.94 23.91
C ALA A 88 1.37 -2.08 23.15
N HIS A 89 2.51 -2.67 22.79
CA HIS A 89 3.59 -1.97 22.12
C HIS A 89 3.84 -2.57 20.73
N VAL A 90 3.77 -1.75 19.68
CA VAL A 90 4.08 -2.18 18.31
C VAL A 90 5.54 -1.85 17.99
N PRO A 91 6.40 -2.85 17.70
CA PRO A 91 7.79 -2.59 17.36
C PRO A 91 7.91 -1.86 16.02
N GLU A 92 8.79 -0.86 15.91
CA GLU A 92 8.98 -0.05 14.69
C GLU A 92 9.35 -0.87 13.44
N LYS A 93 9.97 -2.04 13.64
CA LYS A 93 10.35 -2.96 12.57
C LYS A 93 9.15 -3.66 11.91
N VAL A 94 7.97 -3.66 12.55
CA VAL A 94 6.76 -4.26 11.99
C VAL A 94 6.17 -3.28 11.00
N ARG A 95 6.49 -3.48 9.74
CA ARG A 95 6.05 -2.62 8.64
C ARG A 95 5.99 -3.36 7.33
N VAL A 96 5.14 -2.89 6.44
CA VAL A 96 5.16 -3.22 5.01
C VAL A 96 5.78 -2.06 4.25
N ARG A 97 6.19 -2.33 3.02
CA ARG A 97 6.68 -1.26 2.15
C ARG A 97 5.53 -0.34 1.71
N ALA A 98 5.71 0.96 1.83
CA ALA A 98 4.88 1.96 1.19
C ALA A 98 5.51 2.46 -0.12
N TYR A 99 4.68 2.89 -1.06
CA TYR A 99 5.10 3.41 -2.35
C TYR A 99 4.56 4.83 -2.52
N PRO A 100 5.34 5.77 -3.08
CA PRO A 100 4.80 7.06 -3.52
C PRO A 100 3.74 6.86 -4.61
N VAL A 101 2.64 7.60 -4.49
CA VAL A 101 1.50 7.54 -5.41
C VAL A 101 1.09 8.95 -5.82
N GLU A 102 0.75 9.13 -7.10
CA GLU A 102 0.18 10.37 -7.63
C GLU A 102 -1.06 10.04 -8.49
N GLU A 103 -2.16 10.77 -8.31
CA GLU A 103 -3.28 10.74 -9.24
C GLU A 103 -3.07 11.84 -10.28
N LYS A 104 -2.95 11.46 -11.56
CA LYS A 104 -2.76 12.42 -12.66
C LYS A 104 -3.43 11.92 -13.93
N TRP A 105 -4.13 12.84 -14.62
CA TRP A 105 -4.88 12.56 -15.84
C TRP A 105 -5.93 11.45 -15.68
N GLY A 106 -6.55 11.38 -14.49
CA GLY A 106 -7.56 10.35 -14.16
C GLY A 106 -6.97 8.96 -13.89
N ALA A 107 -5.65 8.81 -13.91
CA ALA A 107 -4.93 7.58 -13.64
C ALA A 107 -4.15 7.65 -12.32
N VAL A 108 -4.00 6.50 -11.66
CA VAL A 108 -3.17 6.36 -10.46
C VAL A 108 -1.79 5.85 -10.89
N TRP A 109 -0.76 6.59 -10.51
CA TRP A 109 0.64 6.30 -10.83
C TRP A 109 1.37 5.93 -9.56
N VAL A 110 2.22 4.89 -9.61
CA VAL A 110 3.02 4.43 -8.48
C VAL A 110 4.51 4.46 -8.83
N TRP A 111 5.32 5.03 -7.94
CA TRP A 111 6.76 5.11 -8.11
C TRP A 111 7.45 3.83 -7.68
N MET A 112 8.02 3.08 -8.62
CA MET A 112 8.58 1.75 -8.40
C MET A 112 10.11 1.76 -8.24
N ALA A 113 10.60 2.48 -7.23
CA ALA A 113 12.02 2.45 -6.86
C ALA A 113 12.45 1.13 -6.17
N THR A 114 13.75 0.88 -6.04
CA THR A 114 14.28 -0.28 -5.28
C THR A 114 14.49 0.02 -3.78
N ARG A 115 14.36 1.29 -3.36
CA ARG A 115 14.39 1.77 -1.97
C ARG A 115 13.39 2.94 -1.80
N PRO A 116 12.91 3.25 -0.59
CA PRO A 116 12.27 4.55 -0.34
C PRO A 116 13.31 5.63 -0.64
N GLY A 117 13.13 6.36 -1.74
CA GLY A 117 13.91 7.54 -2.07
C GLY A 117 13.37 8.75 -1.29
N PRO A 118 14.16 9.83 -1.16
CA PRO A 118 13.65 11.07 -0.59
C PRO A 118 12.43 11.56 -1.38
N ILE A 119 11.45 12.10 -0.66
CA ILE A 119 10.29 12.77 -1.23
C ILE A 119 10.82 13.96 -2.06
N PRO A 120 10.44 14.12 -3.34
CA PRO A 120 10.75 15.33 -4.08
C PRO A 120 10.12 16.54 -3.37
N GLY A 121 10.92 17.58 -3.13
CA GLY A 121 10.42 18.88 -2.68
C GLY A 121 9.70 19.63 -3.79
#